data_AF-A0AAW6WHK1-F1
#
_entry.id   AF-A0AAW6WHK1-F1
#
_cell.length_a   1.000
_cell.length_b   1.000
_cell.length_c   1.000
_cell.angle_alpha   90.00
_cell.angle_beta   90.00
_cell.angle_gamma   90.00
#
_symmetry.space_group_name_H-M   'P 1'
#
loop_
_entity.id
_entity.type
_entity.pdbx_description
1 polymer ?
#
loop_
_entity_poly.entity_id
_entity_poly.type
_entity_poly.pdbx_seq_one_letter_code
_entity_poly.pdbx_strand_id
1 'polypeptide(L)'
;MGRCFGFALTVSVSSPFCSMALCWPAYSGGSMHRHDETSAQTSRLSQTQIDLALLFMSDLRVGGRSIYRINTNKRPFWVRYKADGLVQERSYLSALSWRALMLFALEDCQEFKVYEMDEPGRLGQLFPENITRRLDDNAKAYGDIVPVLKLIDPSGSATVIVTRSRCAGHAVDALHNLDDGKPVFQPVWVSDLMRLDTKIGMKLVRDQAFAAAMPISAYIEAAALTGRIVDEDEIRILPLSGNVPRLRLPEPAPTVQRIFDHQCREHPELEQLRSRTIYEDYNFIQPT
;
A
#
# COMPACT_ATOMS: atom_id res chain seq x y z
N MET A 1 34.16 -29.53 -12.76
CA MET A 1 32.68 -29.55 -12.83
C MET A 1 32.13 -29.16 -11.47
N GLY A 2 31.14 -28.27 -11.45
CA GLY A 2 30.39 -27.90 -10.24
C GLY A 2 30.77 -26.54 -9.65
N ARG A 3 29.88 -25.55 -9.82
CA ARG A 3 29.45 -24.59 -8.78
C ARG A 3 28.05 -24.06 -9.12
N CYS A 4 27.06 -24.53 -8.37
CA CYS A 4 25.79 -23.84 -8.15
C CYS A 4 26.04 -22.68 -7.16
N PHE A 5 25.60 -21.47 -7.48
CA PHE A 5 25.45 -20.39 -6.51
C PHE A 5 24.00 -20.34 -6.04
N GLY A 6 23.76 -20.90 -4.85
CA GLY A 6 22.57 -20.63 -4.05
C GLY A 6 22.83 -19.41 -3.17
N PHE A 7 22.02 -18.37 -3.31
CA PHE A 7 21.95 -17.32 -2.30
C PHE A 7 21.15 -17.85 -1.09
N ALA A 8 21.88 -18.32 -0.07
CA ALA A 8 21.35 -18.43 1.26
C ALA A 8 21.26 -17.03 1.86
N LEU A 9 20.05 -16.57 2.19
CA LEU A 9 19.86 -15.46 3.10
C LEU A 9 20.08 -16.02 4.52
N THR A 10 21.34 -16.24 4.90
CA THR A 10 21.70 -16.40 6.32
C THR A 10 21.57 -15.02 6.97
N VAL A 11 20.38 -14.74 7.49
CA VAL A 11 20.25 -13.68 8.50
C VAL A 11 20.98 -14.22 9.71
N SER A 12 22.19 -13.72 9.94
CA SER A 12 22.89 -13.94 11.21
C SER A 12 21.95 -13.56 12.35
N VAL A 13 21.73 -14.48 13.30
CA VAL A 13 20.89 -14.30 14.50
C VAL A 13 21.62 -13.41 15.54
N SER A 14 22.35 -12.41 15.05
CA SER A 14 22.94 -11.31 15.81
C SER A 14 22.57 -9.99 15.13
N SER A 15 21.29 -9.87 14.75
CA SER A 15 20.69 -8.62 14.33
C SER A 15 20.34 -7.79 15.59
N PRO A 16 20.76 -6.52 15.68
CA PRO A 16 20.52 -5.67 16.87
C PRO A 16 19.06 -5.28 17.07
N PHE A 17 18.12 -5.88 16.33
CA PHE A 17 16.68 -5.63 16.43
C PHE A 17 15.95 -6.57 17.39
N CYS A 18 16.68 -7.39 18.17
CA CYS A 18 16.13 -8.20 19.27
C CYS A 18 16.49 -7.67 20.68
N SER A 19 17.08 -6.46 20.78
CA SER A 19 17.51 -5.89 22.08
C SER A 19 16.94 -4.50 22.42
N MET A 20 15.87 -4.06 21.75
CA MET A 20 15.00 -3.05 22.36
C MET A 20 13.87 -3.73 23.11
N ALA A 21 14.26 -4.42 24.18
CA ALA A 21 13.45 -4.48 25.36
C ALA A 21 13.25 -3.04 25.84
N LEU A 22 12.03 -2.53 25.72
CA LEU A 22 11.55 -1.57 26.70
C LEU A 22 11.56 -2.31 28.04
N CYS A 23 12.55 -2.02 28.87
CA CYS A 23 12.47 -2.28 30.30
C CYS A 23 11.31 -1.47 30.87
N TRP A 24 10.14 -2.08 31.02
CA TRP A 24 9.08 -1.59 31.90
C TRP A 24 8.90 -2.55 33.07
N PRO A 25 8.67 -2.05 34.30
CA PRO A 25 8.54 -2.88 35.48
C PRO A 25 7.22 -3.67 35.43
N ALA A 26 7.31 -4.93 35.87
CA ALA A 26 6.16 -5.82 36.02
C ALA A 26 5.12 -5.21 36.97
N TYR A 27 3.95 -4.87 36.44
CA TYR A 27 2.75 -4.65 37.26
C TYR A 27 2.06 -6.00 37.48
N SER A 28 2.05 -6.42 38.75
CA SER A 28 1.37 -7.61 39.26
C SER A 28 0.03 -7.21 39.89
N GLY A 29 -1.01 -8.01 39.61
CA GLY A 29 -2.33 -7.98 40.24
C GLY A 29 -3.37 -7.24 39.37
N GLY A 30 -4.48 -7.82 38.94
CA GLY A 30 -5.15 -9.08 39.25
C GLY A 30 -6.65 -8.83 39.12
N SER A 31 -7.37 -9.62 38.31
CA SER A 31 -8.72 -10.13 38.61
C SER A 31 -9.27 -10.90 37.40
N MET A 32 -9.58 -12.17 37.66
CA MET A 32 -10.37 -13.04 36.81
C MET A 32 -11.78 -12.49 36.62
N HIS A 33 -12.24 -12.42 35.38
CA HIS A 33 -13.61 -12.82 35.05
C HIS A 33 -13.57 -13.75 33.83
N ARG A 34 -13.69 -15.05 34.12
CA ARG A 34 -14.14 -16.05 33.13
C ARG A 34 -15.62 -15.81 32.89
N HIS A 35 -16.00 -15.60 31.65
CA HIS A 35 -17.27 -16.06 31.14
C HIS A 35 -16.98 -17.02 29.99
N ASP A 36 -17.20 -18.30 30.26
CA ASP A 36 -17.51 -19.29 29.22
C ASP A 36 -18.91 -18.96 28.72
N GLU A 37 -19.06 -18.69 27.42
CA GLU A 37 -20.27 -19.06 26.69
C GLU A 37 -19.96 -19.15 25.19
N THR A 38 -19.96 -20.39 24.73
CA THR A 38 -19.75 -20.85 23.37
C THR A 38 -20.90 -20.39 22.47
N SER A 39 -20.66 -19.34 21.68
CA SER A 39 -21.38 -19.11 20.43
C SER A 39 -20.37 -18.66 19.38
N ALA A 40 -20.47 -19.21 18.17
CA ALA A 40 -19.54 -18.98 17.08
C ALA A 40 -19.57 -17.51 16.62
N GLN A 41 -18.82 -16.68 17.34
CA GLN A 41 -18.55 -15.31 16.97
C GLN A 41 -17.43 -15.36 15.94
N THR A 42 -17.80 -15.54 14.67
CA THR A 42 -16.90 -15.24 13.55
C THR A 42 -16.42 -13.81 13.76
N SER A 43 -15.20 -13.65 14.26
CA SER A 43 -14.61 -12.35 14.53
C SER A 43 -14.60 -11.58 13.23
N ARG A 44 -15.45 -10.57 13.13
CA ARG A 44 -15.47 -9.69 11.97
C ARG A 44 -14.12 -8.99 11.95
N LEU A 45 -13.30 -9.30 10.93
CA LEU A 45 -12.00 -8.66 10.73
C LEU A 45 -12.15 -7.14 10.80
N SER A 46 -11.23 -6.50 11.51
CA SER A 46 -11.15 -5.03 11.52
C SER A 46 -10.76 -4.50 10.14
N GLN A 47 -11.12 -3.26 9.84
CA GLN A 47 -10.75 -2.63 8.56
C GLN A 47 -9.23 -2.57 8.40
N THR A 48 -8.47 -2.33 9.47
CA THR A 48 -7.01 -2.35 9.46
C THR A 48 -6.45 -3.71 9.05
N GLN A 49 -7.01 -4.81 9.57
CA GLN A 49 -6.60 -6.17 9.17
C GLN A 49 -6.90 -6.43 7.69
N ILE A 50 -8.05 -5.98 7.19
CA ILE A 50 -8.42 -6.09 5.77
C ILE A 50 -7.44 -5.28 4.90
N ASP A 51 -7.15 -4.03 5.27
CA ASP A 51 -6.22 -3.17 4.54
C ASP A 51 -4.81 -3.75 4.50
N LEU A 52 -4.32 -4.24 5.65
CA LEU A 52 -3.01 -4.89 5.74
C LEU A 52 -2.94 -6.14 4.86
N ALA A 53 -3.96 -7.00 4.92
CA ALA A 53 -4.02 -8.18 4.07
C ALA A 53 -3.96 -7.81 2.58
N LEU A 54 -4.79 -6.85 2.14
CA LEU A 54 -4.79 -6.34 0.77
C LEU A 54 -3.42 -5.80 0.35
N LEU A 55 -2.75 -5.07 1.25
CA LEU A 55 -1.40 -4.61 1.02
C LEU A 55 -0.44 -5.81 0.88
N PHE A 56 -0.47 -6.81 1.77
CA PHE A 56 0.41 -8.00 1.70
C PHE A 56 0.12 -8.96 0.57
N MET A 57 -1.02 -8.82 -0.09
CA MET A 57 -1.33 -9.51 -1.33
C MET A 57 -1.04 -8.67 -2.57
N SER A 58 -0.45 -7.48 -2.41
CA SER A 58 -0.05 -6.60 -3.52
C SER A 58 1.44 -6.25 -3.45
N ASP A 59 2.00 -6.09 -4.64
CA ASP A 59 3.41 -5.80 -4.86
C ASP A 59 3.50 -4.70 -5.92
N LEU A 60 4.06 -3.56 -5.55
CA LEU A 60 4.26 -2.49 -6.51
C LEU A 60 5.33 -2.93 -7.51
N ARG A 61 4.94 -3.06 -8.77
CA ARG A 61 5.84 -3.40 -9.86
C ARG A 61 6.12 -2.21 -10.74
N VAL A 62 7.36 -2.14 -11.20
CA VAL A 62 7.83 -1.15 -12.14
C VAL A 62 8.61 -1.85 -13.24
N GLY A 63 8.20 -1.65 -14.49
CA GLY A 63 8.85 -2.27 -15.65
C GLY A 63 8.93 -3.81 -15.54
N GLY A 64 7.84 -4.46 -15.14
CA GLY A 64 7.77 -5.91 -15.04
C GLY A 64 8.50 -6.49 -13.83
N ARG A 65 8.99 -5.67 -12.89
CA ARG A 65 9.75 -6.12 -11.71
C ARG A 65 9.17 -5.55 -10.42
N SER A 66 9.11 -6.37 -9.38
CA SER A 66 8.81 -5.91 -8.02
C SER A 66 9.80 -4.82 -7.59
N ILE A 67 9.30 -3.73 -6.99
CA ILE A 67 10.14 -2.65 -6.44
C ILE A 67 11.14 -3.18 -5.40
N TYR A 68 10.82 -4.29 -4.72
CA TYR A 68 11.68 -4.95 -3.74
C TYR A 68 12.88 -5.68 -4.37
N ARG A 69 12.84 -5.93 -5.69
CA ARG A 69 13.90 -6.62 -6.45
C ARG A 69 14.74 -5.66 -7.28
N ILE A 70 14.38 -4.39 -7.34
CA ILE A 70 15.13 -3.38 -8.08
C ILE A 70 16.33 -2.92 -7.24
N ASN A 71 17.53 -3.10 -7.79
CA ASN A 71 18.79 -2.89 -7.09
C ASN A 71 19.71 -1.87 -7.79
N THR A 72 19.11 -0.88 -8.46
CA THR A 72 19.81 0.08 -9.32
C THR A 72 20.42 1.26 -8.55
N ASN A 73 19.88 1.63 -7.39
CA ASN A 73 20.38 2.75 -6.59
C ASN A 73 20.33 2.41 -5.08
N LYS A 74 21.41 2.78 -4.37
CA LYS A 74 21.65 2.45 -2.95
C LYS A 74 21.34 3.63 -2.01
N ARG A 75 20.73 4.72 -2.49
CA ARG A 75 20.30 5.82 -1.61
C ARG A 75 19.38 5.25 -0.52
N PRO A 76 19.70 5.42 0.77
CA PRO A 76 18.81 5.00 1.84
C PRO A 76 17.50 5.79 1.76
N PHE A 77 16.40 5.13 2.08
CA PHE A 77 15.11 5.79 2.22
C PHE A 77 14.97 6.28 3.66
N TRP A 78 15.05 7.60 3.83
CA TRP A 78 14.90 8.25 5.12
C TRP A 78 13.41 8.43 5.46
N VAL A 79 13.09 8.28 6.75
CA VAL A 79 11.73 8.47 7.28
C VAL A 79 11.83 9.12 8.66
N ARG A 80 10.94 10.09 8.92
CA ARG A 80 10.66 10.63 10.24
C ARG A 80 9.24 10.29 10.65
N TYR A 81 9.07 9.65 11.80
CA TYR A 81 7.78 9.20 12.30
C TYR A 81 7.67 9.34 13.82
N LYS A 82 6.45 9.34 14.34
CA LYS A 82 6.12 9.23 15.77
C LYS A 82 5.56 7.83 16.03
N ALA A 83 6.10 7.17 17.04
CA ALA A 83 5.59 5.91 17.56
C ALA A 83 5.46 6.03 19.09
N ASP A 84 4.26 5.84 19.64
CA ASP A 84 3.99 5.87 21.09
C ASP A 84 4.57 7.10 21.80
N GLY A 85 4.31 8.29 21.25
CA GLY A 85 4.82 9.55 21.78
C GLY A 85 6.24 9.93 21.35
N LEU A 86 7.05 8.99 20.83
CA LEU A 86 8.45 9.20 20.51
C LEU A 86 8.66 9.47 19.02
N VAL A 87 9.26 10.62 18.71
CA VAL A 87 9.69 10.96 17.34
C VAL A 87 11.02 10.30 17.04
N GLN A 88 11.08 9.56 15.93
CA GLN A 88 12.25 8.84 15.46
C GLN A 88 12.56 9.21 14.02
N GLU A 89 13.85 9.17 13.68
CA GLU A 89 14.34 9.29 12.31
C GLU A 89 15.20 8.09 11.96
N ARG A 90 14.92 7.44 10.83
CA ARG A 90 15.60 6.22 10.41
C ARG A 90 15.81 6.18 8.91
N SER A 91 16.85 5.47 8.49
CA SER A 91 17.22 5.29 7.09
C SER A 91 17.23 3.81 6.74
N TYR A 92 16.53 3.44 5.65
CA TYR A 92 16.33 2.05 5.25
C TYR A 92 16.87 1.80 3.84
N LEU A 93 17.86 0.91 3.73
CA LEU A 93 18.41 0.49 2.43
C LEU A 93 17.43 -0.42 1.65
N SER A 94 16.70 -1.26 2.39
CA SER A 94 15.71 -2.18 1.83
C SER A 94 14.29 -1.63 2.01
N ALA A 95 13.50 -1.71 0.94
CA ALA A 95 12.08 -1.38 0.97
C ALA A 95 11.29 -2.36 1.85
N LEU A 96 11.69 -3.64 1.88
CA LEU A 96 11.08 -4.64 2.76
C LEU A 96 11.32 -4.34 4.25
N SER A 97 12.48 -3.78 4.63
CA SER A 97 12.76 -3.46 6.03
C SER A 97 11.81 -2.40 6.59
N TRP A 98 11.44 -1.42 5.78
CA TRP A 98 10.47 -0.41 6.19
C TRP A 98 9.06 -0.99 6.27
N ARG A 99 8.66 -1.79 5.28
CA ARG A 99 7.36 -2.46 5.28
C ARG A 99 7.17 -3.37 6.50
N ALA A 100 8.22 -4.09 6.90
CA ALA A 100 8.22 -4.87 8.13
C ALA A 100 8.08 -3.99 9.38
N LEU A 101 8.77 -2.85 9.45
CA LEU A 101 8.60 -1.91 10.56
C LEU A 101 7.17 -1.36 10.64
N MET A 102 6.58 -0.97 9.51
CA MET A 102 5.21 -0.46 9.48
C MET A 102 4.22 -1.51 9.99
N LEU A 103 4.46 -2.79 9.69
CA LEU A 103 3.63 -3.88 10.18
C LEU A 103 3.64 -3.94 11.70
N PHE A 104 4.84 -4.08 12.28
CA PHE A 104 4.99 -4.11 13.74
C PHE A 104 4.40 -2.86 14.39
N ALA A 105 4.62 -1.69 13.78
CA ALA A 105 4.08 -0.45 14.33
C ALA A 105 2.55 -0.35 14.23
N LEU A 106 1.92 -0.91 13.20
CA LEU A 106 0.46 -0.91 13.06
C LEU A 106 -0.23 -1.95 13.94
N GLU A 107 0.50 -3.00 14.35
CA GLU A 107 0.00 -4.06 15.23
C GLU A 107 0.25 -3.73 16.72
N ASP A 108 1.44 -3.23 17.05
CA ASP A 108 1.92 -3.13 18.43
C ASP A 108 1.84 -1.71 19.02
N CYS A 109 1.89 -0.66 18.20
CA CYS A 109 1.87 0.72 18.71
C CYS A 109 0.44 1.21 18.94
N GLN A 110 0.26 1.97 20.02
CA GLN A 110 -0.98 2.70 20.27
C GLN A 110 -1.13 3.88 19.30
N GLU A 111 -0.01 4.52 18.94
CA GLU A 111 0.02 5.62 17.99
C GLU A 111 1.20 5.44 17.03
N PHE A 112 0.93 5.41 15.73
CA PHE A 112 1.95 5.48 14.70
C PHE A 112 1.59 6.54 13.65
N LYS A 113 2.50 7.48 13.38
CA LYS A 113 2.30 8.55 12.41
C LYS A 113 3.58 8.88 11.68
N VAL A 114 3.54 8.88 10.35
CA VAL A 114 4.67 9.33 9.54
C VAL A 114 4.55 10.83 9.28
N TYR A 115 5.64 11.56 9.50
CA TYR A 115 5.71 13.00 9.23
C TYR A 115 6.43 13.31 7.93
N GLU A 116 7.53 12.60 7.66
CA GLU A 116 8.35 12.82 6.49
C GLU A 116 8.86 11.48 5.95
N MET A 117 9.06 11.41 4.65
CA MET A 117 9.72 10.28 4.01
C MET A 117 10.38 10.71 2.70
N ASP A 118 11.43 9.97 2.33
CA ASP A 118 12.34 10.28 1.21
C ASP A 118 13.17 11.56 1.40
N GLU A 119 12.53 12.72 1.32
CA GLU A 119 13.17 14.05 1.43
C GLU A 119 12.27 14.97 2.27
N PRO A 120 12.85 15.89 3.08
CA PRO A 120 12.05 16.83 3.90
C PRO A 120 11.02 17.63 3.07
N GLY A 121 9.79 17.66 3.55
CA GLY A 121 8.64 18.35 2.94
C GLY A 121 8.02 17.62 1.76
N ARG A 122 8.66 16.57 1.20
CA ARG A 122 8.17 15.90 -0.01
C ARG A 122 6.84 15.21 0.21
N LEU A 123 6.66 14.57 1.36
CA LEU A 123 5.39 13.91 1.70
C LEU A 123 4.25 14.93 1.70
N GLY A 124 4.43 16.08 2.38
CA GLY A 124 3.43 17.15 2.41
C GLY A 124 3.23 17.85 1.06
N GLN A 125 4.24 17.90 0.20
CA GLN A 125 4.10 18.42 -1.17
C GLN A 125 3.20 17.53 -2.03
N LEU A 126 3.30 16.20 -1.89
CA LEU A 126 2.52 15.24 -2.67
C LEU A 126 1.16 14.94 -2.05
N PHE A 127 1.06 15.00 -0.73
CA PHE A 127 -0.17 14.78 0.05
C PHE A 127 -0.41 15.95 1.01
N PRO A 128 -0.72 17.15 0.48
CA PRO A 128 -1.06 18.29 1.32
C PRO A 128 -2.36 18.03 2.08
N GLU A 129 -2.59 18.75 3.18
CA GLU A 129 -3.70 18.49 4.12
C GLU A 129 -5.08 18.40 3.46
N ASN A 130 -5.34 19.24 2.45
CA ASN A 130 -6.62 19.21 1.73
C ASN A 130 -6.80 17.92 0.91
N ILE A 131 -5.72 17.38 0.35
CA ILE A 131 -5.72 16.09 -0.37
C ILE A 131 -5.88 14.95 0.62
N THR A 132 -5.12 14.94 1.71
CA THR A 132 -5.22 13.92 2.76
C THR A 132 -6.63 13.84 3.33
N ARG A 133 -7.25 15.00 3.64
CA ARG A 133 -8.64 15.05 4.11
C ARG A 133 -9.62 14.41 3.11
N ARG A 134 -9.51 14.76 1.82
CA ARG A 134 -10.36 14.16 0.78
C ARG A 134 -10.15 12.65 0.63
N LEU A 135 -8.90 12.18 0.76
CA LEU A 135 -8.59 10.75 0.74
C LEU A 135 -9.20 10.01 1.94
N ASP A 136 -9.20 10.62 3.13
CA ASP A 136 -9.81 10.08 4.33
C ASP A 136 -11.34 10.10 4.27
N ASP A 137 -11.93 11.13 3.65
CA ASP A 137 -13.38 11.17 3.40
C ASP A 137 -13.79 10.08 2.41
N ASN A 138 -13.03 9.89 1.33
CA ASN A 138 -13.23 8.78 0.41
C ASN A 138 -12.99 7.40 1.05
N ALA A 139 -12.20 7.30 2.12
CA ALA A 139 -12.00 6.04 2.86
C ALA A 139 -13.25 5.66 3.69
N LYS A 140 -14.07 6.64 4.08
CA LYS A 140 -15.35 6.43 4.79
C LYS A 140 -16.51 6.23 3.82
N ALA A 141 -16.37 6.71 2.58
CA ALA A 141 -17.35 6.51 1.53
C ALA A 141 -17.32 5.05 1.03
N TYR A 142 -18.50 4.49 0.82
CA TYR A 142 -18.66 3.16 0.23
C TYR A 142 -19.15 3.31 -1.20
N GLY A 143 -18.52 2.61 -2.15
CA GLY A 143 -18.93 2.64 -3.56
C GLY A 143 -17.94 3.28 -4.51
N ASP A 144 -18.47 3.66 -5.67
CA ASP A 144 -17.72 4.19 -6.79
C ASP A 144 -17.44 5.69 -6.59
N ILE A 145 -16.22 6.00 -6.14
CA ILE A 145 -15.80 7.32 -5.69
C ILE A 145 -15.01 8.08 -6.75
N VAL A 146 -15.09 9.41 -6.70
CA VAL A 146 -14.28 10.31 -7.55
C VAL A 146 -12.83 10.32 -7.05
N PRO A 147 -11.83 10.10 -7.93
CA PRO A 147 -10.42 10.18 -7.55
C PRO A 147 -10.02 11.55 -6.98
N VAL A 148 -9.03 11.56 -6.08
CA VAL A 148 -8.62 12.78 -5.36
C VAL A 148 -7.38 13.43 -5.96
N LEU A 149 -6.43 12.62 -6.42
CA LEU A 149 -5.09 13.06 -6.78
C LEU A 149 -4.59 12.28 -8.00
N LYS A 150 -3.87 12.97 -8.90
CA LYS A 150 -3.07 12.35 -9.95
C LYS A 150 -1.61 12.73 -9.75
N LEU A 151 -0.73 11.74 -9.77
CA LEU A 151 0.71 11.88 -9.79
C LEU A 151 1.22 11.51 -11.17
N ILE A 152 2.19 12.27 -11.67
CA ILE A 152 2.83 12.06 -12.97
C ILE A 152 4.35 12.04 -12.80
N ASP A 153 5.05 11.29 -13.65
CA ASP A 153 6.49 11.45 -13.85
C ASP A 153 6.74 12.53 -14.91
N PRO A 154 7.35 13.68 -14.57
CA PRO A 154 7.66 14.73 -15.54
C PRO A 154 8.59 14.28 -16.67
N SER A 155 9.36 13.21 -16.45
CA SER A 155 10.36 12.71 -17.39
C SER A 155 9.86 11.50 -18.19
N GLY A 156 8.62 11.05 -17.96
CA GLY A 156 8.11 9.80 -18.50
C GLY A 156 6.60 9.81 -18.70
N SER A 157 6.05 8.62 -18.97
CA SER A 157 4.61 8.41 -19.16
C SER A 157 3.91 7.83 -17.92
N ALA A 158 4.64 7.73 -16.80
CA ALA A 158 4.10 7.16 -15.58
C ALA A 158 3.01 8.06 -15.00
N THR A 159 1.86 7.47 -14.69
CA THR A 159 0.68 8.11 -14.12
C THR A 159 0.16 7.23 -12.98
N VAL A 160 -0.22 7.87 -11.87
CA VAL A 160 -0.84 7.26 -10.70
C VAL A 160 -2.05 8.10 -10.29
N ILE A 161 -3.25 7.57 -10.44
CA ILE A 161 -4.50 8.18 -9.97
C ILE A 161 -4.85 7.54 -8.62
N VAL A 162 -5.02 8.37 -7.60
CA VAL A 162 -5.22 7.97 -6.20
C VAL A 162 -6.64 8.30 -5.77
N THR A 163 -7.32 7.34 -5.14
CA THR A 163 -8.75 7.43 -4.82
C THR A 163 -9.03 7.61 -3.34
N ARG A 164 -8.44 6.81 -2.46
CA ARG A 164 -8.70 6.89 -1.01
C ARG A 164 -7.51 6.45 -0.17
N SER A 165 -7.55 6.86 1.09
CA SER A 165 -6.60 6.51 2.14
C SER A 165 -6.84 5.09 2.67
N ARG A 166 -5.78 4.40 3.06
CA ARG A 166 -5.77 3.14 3.81
C ARG A 166 -4.77 3.22 4.94
N CYS A 167 -5.01 2.45 6.01
CA CYS A 167 -4.12 2.43 7.18
C CYS A 167 -3.74 3.85 7.65
N ALA A 168 -4.72 4.73 7.86
CA ALA A 168 -4.49 6.11 8.31
C ALA A 168 -3.48 6.92 7.45
N GLY A 169 -3.57 6.81 6.13
CA GLY A 169 -2.74 7.58 5.18
C GLY A 169 -1.38 6.95 4.86
N HIS A 170 -1.11 5.75 5.37
CA HIS A 170 0.11 5.00 5.08
C HIS A 170 0.09 4.29 3.72
N ALA A 171 -1.11 4.01 3.24
CA ALA A 171 -1.34 3.41 1.95
C ALA A 171 -2.52 4.10 1.25
N VAL A 172 -2.66 3.84 -0.04
CA VAL A 172 -3.75 4.36 -0.85
C VAL A 172 -4.20 3.34 -1.88
N ASP A 173 -5.44 3.44 -2.33
CA ASP A 173 -5.87 2.77 -3.57
C ASP A 173 -5.45 3.59 -4.78
N ALA A 174 -4.84 2.94 -5.76
CA ALA A 174 -4.27 3.61 -6.92
C ALA A 174 -4.50 2.85 -8.23
N LEU A 175 -4.92 3.60 -9.26
CA LEU A 175 -4.87 3.19 -10.67
C LEU A 175 -3.57 3.74 -11.26
N HIS A 176 -2.66 2.87 -11.70
CA HIS A 176 -1.35 3.28 -12.21
C HIS A 176 -0.88 2.47 -13.41
N ASN A 177 0.10 2.99 -14.16
CA ASN A 177 0.69 2.32 -15.32
C ASN A 177 2.19 1.99 -15.14
N LEU A 178 2.67 1.91 -13.89
CA LEU A 178 4.08 1.65 -13.57
C LEU A 178 4.60 0.27 -14.07
N ASP A 179 3.72 -0.73 -14.22
CA ASP A 179 4.10 -2.09 -14.64
C ASP A 179 4.05 -2.25 -16.16
N ASP A 180 5.17 -1.98 -16.83
CA ASP A 180 5.30 -2.05 -18.30
C ASP A 180 4.26 -1.19 -19.07
N GLY A 181 3.83 -0.07 -18.49
CA GLY A 181 2.83 0.82 -19.09
C GLY A 181 1.38 0.30 -18.99
N LYS A 182 1.16 -0.89 -18.44
CA LYS A 182 -0.18 -1.49 -18.33
C LYS A 182 -0.93 -0.94 -17.12
N PRO A 183 -2.20 -0.54 -17.27
CA PRO A 183 -3.02 -0.11 -16.16
C PRO A 183 -3.23 -1.24 -15.12
N VAL A 184 -3.02 -0.89 -13.86
CA VAL A 184 -3.24 -1.75 -12.68
C VAL A 184 -4.00 -0.94 -11.64
N PHE A 185 -5.03 -1.51 -11.03
CA PHE A 185 -5.77 -0.89 -9.93
C PHE A 185 -5.59 -1.73 -8.67
N GLN A 186 -4.80 -1.23 -7.72
CA GLN A 186 -4.40 -1.98 -6.52
C GLN A 186 -4.11 -1.06 -5.32
N PRO A 187 -4.03 -1.61 -4.10
CA PRO A 187 -3.57 -0.86 -2.95
C PRO A 187 -2.04 -0.72 -3.03
N VAL A 188 -1.53 0.44 -2.67
CA VAL A 188 -0.10 0.75 -2.74
C VAL A 188 0.33 1.49 -1.48
N TRP A 189 1.47 1.10 -0.90
CA TRP A 189 2.09 1.86 0.17
C TRP A 189 2.55 3.23 -0.35
N VAL A 190 2.22 4.31 0.37
CA VAL A 190 2.71 5.66 0.03
C VAL A 190 4.23 5.67 -0.03
N SER A 191 4.88 4.95 0.89
CA SER A 191 6.34 4.81 0.89
C SER A 191 6.90 4.10 -0.34
N ASP A 192 6.17 3.19 -0.98
CA ASP A 192 6.65 2.52 -2.19
C ASP A 192 6.62 3.50 -3.37
N LEU A 193 5.60 4.36 -3.47
CA LEU A 193 5.56 5.47 -4.43
C LEU A 193 6.71 6.46 -4.20
N MET A 194 6.99 6.82 -2.94
CA MET A 194 8.08 7.74 -2.62
C MET A 194 9.46 7.14 -2.94
N ARG A 195 9.62 5.83 -2.78
CA ARG A 195 10.88 5.12 -3.06
C ARG A 195 11.24 5.06 -4.54
N LEU A 196 10.31 5.30 -5.45
CA LEU A 196 10.57 5.27 -6.89
C LEU A 196 11.76 6.17 -7.27
N ASP A 197 11.88 7.34 -6.65
CA ASP A 197 13.01 8.23 -6.87
C ASP A 197 14.33 7.61 -6.37
N THR A 198 14.34 7.15 -5.10
CA THR A 198 15.54 6.51 -4.52
C THR A 198 15.99 5.26 -5.26
N LYS A 199 15.08 4.52 -5.91
CA LYS A 199 15.37 3.23 -6.53
C LYS A 199 15.68 3.35 -8.02
N ILE A 200 14.91 4.14 -8.75
CA ILE A 200 14.98 4.20 -10.22
C ILE A 200 15.03 5.64 -10.75
N GLY A 201 15.16 6.66 -9.89
CA GLY A 201 15.21 8.07 -10.29
C GLY A 201 13.88 8.63 -10.80
N MET A 202 12.76 7.93 -10.58
CA MET A 202 11.44 8.38 -10.99
C MET A 202 10.84 9.29 -9.94
N LYS A 203 10.77 10.59 -10.23
CA LYS A 203 10.25 11.62 -9.33
C LYS A 203 8.80 11.96 -9.68
N LEU A 204 7.87 11.26 -9.04
CA LEU A 204 6.45 11.60 -9.13
C LEU A 204 6.18 13.00 -8.56
N VAL A 205 5.37 13.78 -9.28
CA VAL A 205 4.87 15.10 -8.87
C VAL A 205 3.35 15.15 -9.01
N ARG A 206 2.68 16.06 -8.29
CA ARG A 206 1.24 16.27 -8.47
C ARG A 206 0.95 16.93 -9.82
N ASP A 207 -0.02 16.39 -10.52
CA ASP A 207 -0.66 17.07 -11.64
C ASP A 207 -1.61 18.15 -11.06
N GLN A 208 -1.21 19.43 -11.17
CA GLN A 208 -2.00 20.55 -10.64
C GLN A 208 -3.26 20.84 -11.46
N ALA A 209 -3.32 20.35 -12.70
CA ALA A 209 -4.50 20.50 -13.56
C ALA A 209 -5.55 19.39 -13.31
N PHE A 210 -5.20 18.37 -12.52
CA PHE A 210 -6.10 17.26 -12.24
C PHE A 210 -7.31 17.70 -11.39
N ALA A 211 -8.47 17.72 -12.03
CA ALA A 211 -9.75 18.03 -11.42
C ALA A 211 -10.78 16.96 -11.83
N ALA A 212 -10.64 15.76 -11.25
CA ALA A 212 -11.56 14.66 -11.54
C ALA A 212 -13.00 15.01 -11.15
N ALA A 213 -13.93 14.81 -12.09
CA ALA A 213 -15.36 14.84 -11.89
C ALA A 213 -16.02 13.48 -12.16
N MET A 214 -15.34 12.59 -12.90
CA MET A 214 -15.81 11.22 -13.13
C MET A 214 -15.43 10.26 -11.98
N PRO A 215 -16.24 9.23 -11.73
CA PRO A 215 -15.93 8.21 -10.74
C PRO A 215 -14.81 7.26 -11.23
N ILE A 216 -14.13 6.58 -10.30
CA ILE A 216 -13.00 5.70 -10.63
C ILE A 216 -13.37 4.57 -11.60
N SER A 217 -14.61 4.07 -11.57
CA SER A 217 -15.12 3.10 -12.55
C SER A 217 -14.88 3.53 -14.00
N ALA A 218 -15.14 4.80 -14.32
CA ALA A 218 -14.96 5.35 -15.67
C ALA A 218 -13.48 5.35 -16.08
N TYR A 219 -12.58 5.68 -15.16
CA TYR A 219 -11.14 5.62 -15.39
C TYR A 219 -10.65 4.18 -15.60
N ILE A 220 -11.18 3.21 -14.83
CA ILE A 220 -10.84 1.80 -14.97
C ILE A 220 -11.35 1.24 -16.31
N GLU A 221 -12.60 1.50 -16.66
CA GLU A 221 -13.20 1.06 -17.93
C GLU A 221 -12.46 1.69 -19.13
N ALA A 222 -12.19 3.00 -19.09
CA ALA A 222 -11.40 3.68 -20.11
C ALA A 222 -9.98 3.08 -20.23
N ALA A 223 -9.35 2.75 -19.10
CA ALA A 223 -8.03 2.15 -19.09
C ALA A 223 -8.02 0.73 -19.67
N ALA A 224 -9.09 -0.04 -19.46
CA ALA A 224 -9.25 -1.34 -20.08
C ALA A 224 -9.51 -1.24 -21.59
N LEU A 225 -10.31 -0.28 -22.04
CA LEU A 225 -10.63 -0.07 -23.46
C LEU A 225 -9.41 0.41 -24.25
N THR A 226 -8.63 1.34 -23.70
CA THR A 226 -7.51 1.98 -24.40
C THR A 226 -6.16 1.32 -24.13
N GLY A 227 -6.07 0.49 -23.10
CA GLY A 227 -4.81 -0.11 -22.64
C GLY A 227 -3.85 0.87 -21.95
N ARG A 228 -4.29 2.09 -21.64
CA ARG A 228 -3.50 3.13 -20.93
C ARG A 228 -4.39 3.99 -20.04
N ILE A 229 -3.81 4.72 -19.10
CA ILE A 229 -4.56 5.72 -18.32
C ILE A 229 -4.72 6.96 -19.18
N VAL A 230 -5.95 7.45 -19.32
CA VAL A 230 -6.30 8.61 -20.17
C VAL A 230 -6.91 9.73 -19.34
N ASP A 231 -6.86 10.96 -19.85
CA ASP A 231 -7.45 12.13 -19.19
C ASP A 231 -8.96 12.19 -19.39
N GLU A 232 -9.66 12.92 -18.52
CA GLU A 232 -11.13 12.91 -18.46
C GLU A 232 -11.80 13.39 -19.75
N ASP A 233 -11.20 14.31 -20.49
CA ASP A 233 -11.73 14.75 -21.79
C ASP A 233 -11.74 13.63 -22.82
N GLU A 234 -10.76 12.72 -22.78
CA GLU A 234 -10.76 11.51 -23.60
C GLU A 234 -11.80 10.51 -23.08
N ILE A 235 -11.92 10.33 -21.75
CA ILE A 235 -12.93 9.45 -21.15
C ILE A 235 -14.34 9.80 -21.62
N ARG A 236 -14.67 11.10 -21.73
CA ARG A 236 -16.00 11.60 -22.13
C ARG A 236 -16.47 11.15 -23.51
N ILE A 237 -15.54 10.86 -24.42
CA ILE A 237 -15.88 10.46 -25.79
C ILE A 237 -15.77 8.94 -26.00
N LEU A 238 -15.31 8.20 -24.99
CA LEU A 238 -15.23 6.74 -25.06
C LEU A 238 -16.63 6.12 -24.90
N PRO A 239 -16.91 5.00 -25.58
CA PRO A 239 -18.18 4.29 -25.46
C PRO A 239 -18.22 3.47 -24.16
N LEU A 240 -18.18 4.13 -23.01
CA LEU A 240 -18.28 3.49 -21.71
C LEU A 240 -19.66 2.85 -21.53
N SER A 241 -19.66 1.60 -21.10
CA SER A 241 -20.85 0.78 -20.86
C SER A 241 -21.24 0.72 -19.38
N GLY A 242 -20.38 1.19 -18.48
CA GLY A 242 -20.54 1.04 -17.04
C GLY A 242 -20.10 -0.34 -16.52
N ASN A 243 -19.64 -1.22 -17.41
CA ASN A 243 -19.06 -2.50 -17.04
C ASN A 243 -17.61 -2.28 -16.62
N VAL A 244 -17.32 -2.38 -15.33
CA VAL A 244 -15.98 -2.14 -14.79
C VAL A 244 -15.18 -3.45 -14.80
N PRO A 245 -14.25 -3.66 -15.75
CA PRO A 245 -13.46 -4.88 -15.75
C PRO A 245 -12.44 -4.89 -14.61
N ARG A 246 -12.11 -6.08 -14.14
CA ARG A 246 -10.93 -6.27 -13.28
C ARG A 246 -9.68 -6.15 -14.13
N LEU A 247 -8.89 -5.11 -13.89
CA LEU A 247 -7.58 -4.95 -14.51
C LEU A 247 -6.65 -6.04 -14.01
N ARG A 248 -5.65 -6.39 -14.83
CA ARG A 248 -4.68 -7.42 -14.46
C ARG A 248 -3.93 -6.98 -13.20
N LEU A 249 -4.07 -7.77 -12.14
CA LEU A 249 -3.22 -7.65 -10.96
C LEU A 249 -1.94 -8.45 -11.19
N PRO A 250 -0.77 -7.87 -10.95
CA PRO A 250 0.46 -8.64 -11.02
C PRO A 250 0.54 -9.63 -9.85
N GLU A 251 1.11 -10.81 -10.11
CA GLU A 251 1.39 -11.75 -9.03
C GLU A 251 2.42 -11.15 -8.04
N PRO A 252 2.14 -11.19 -6.73
CA PRO A 252 3.07 -10.67 -5.74
C PRO A 252 4.37 -11.47 -5.74
N ALA A 253 5.50 -10.81 -5.47
CA ALA A 253 6.76 -11.52 -5.31
C ALA A 253 6.67 -12.61 -4.22
N PRO A 254 7.35 -13.77 -4.38
CA PRO A 254 7.38 -14.85 -3.39
C PRO A 254 7.77 -14.44 -1.97
N THR A 255 8.48 -13.32 -1.79
CA THR A 255 8.81 -12.80 -0.46
C THR A 255 7.59 -12.12 0.19
N VAL A 256 6.80 -11.40 -0.60
CA VAL A 256 5.56 -10.75 -0.16
C VAL A 256 4.51 -11.81 0.19
N GLN A 257 4.37 -12.84 -0.66
CA GLN A 257 3.49 -13.99 -0.37
C GLN A 257 3.86 -14.68 0.94
N ARG A 258 5.16 -14.94 1.18
CA ARG A 258 5.64 -15.56 2.43
C ARG A 258 5.34 -14.73 3.68
N ILE A 259 5.32 -13.40 3.58
CA ILE A 259 4.92 -12.53 4.69
C ILE A 259 3.43 -12.73 4.98
N PHE A 260 2.59 -12.74 3.94
CA PHE A 260 1.16 -12.99 4.12
C PHE A 260 0.87 -14.40 4.66
N ASP A 261 1.55 -15.43 4.15
CA ASP A 261 1.38 -16.80 4.64
C ASP A 261 1.81 -16.93 6.11
N HIS A 262 2.82 -16.17 6.55
CA HIS A 262 3.18 -16.11 7.95
C HIS A 262 2.06 -15.48 8.79
N GLN A 263 1.49 -14.37 8.32
CA GLN A 263 0.37 -13.70 8.97
C GLN A 263 -0.87 -14.60 9.06
N CYS A 264 -1.20 -15.38 8.02
CA CYS A 264 -2.29 -16.36 8.10
C CYS A 264 -2.03 -17.49 9.10
N ARG A 265 -0.78 -17.83 9.42
CA ARG A 265 -0.48 -18.84 10.46
C ARG A 265 -0.73 -18.31 11.86
N GLU A 266 -0.40 -17.04 12.11
CA GLU A 266 -0.66 -16.38 13.39
C GLU A 266 -2.13 -15.98 13.54
N HIS A 267 -2.78 -15.65 12.41
CA HIS A 267 -4.17 -15.17 12.31
C HIS A 267 -4.94 -15.93 11.21
N PRO A 268 -5.41 -17.16 11.48
CA PRO A 268 -6.08 -18.02 10.48
C PRO A 268 -7.28 -17.38 9.79
N GLU A 269 -7.97 -16.45 10.46
CA GLU A 269 -9.08 -15.68 9.92
C GLU A 269 -8.71 -14.82 8.71
N LEU A 270 -7.42 -14.50 8.51
CA LEU A 270 -6.94 -13.75 7.33
C LEU A 270 -6.97 -14.59 6.05
N GLU A 271 -7.03 -15.92 6.16
CA GLU A 271 -7.02 -16.81 4.99
C GLU A 271 -8.22 -16.57 4.07
N GLN A 272 -9.37 -16.17 4.63
CA GLN A 272 -10.56 -15.81 3.86
C GLN A 272 -10.35 -14.59 2.94
N LEU A 273 -9.29 -13.81 3.16
CA LEU A 273 -8.97 -12.63 2.36
C LEU A 273 -8.10 -12.96 1.13
N ARG A 274 -7.59 -14.19 0.96
CA ARG A 274 -6.60 -14.52 -0.09
C ARG A 274 -7.04 -14.18 -1.52
N SER A 275 -8.34 -14.25 -1.81
CA SER A 275 -8.93 -13.92 -3.11
C SER A 275 -9.56 -12.53 -3.17
N ARG A 276 -9.60 -11.81 -2.05
CA ARG A 276 -10.16 -10.46 -1.98
C ARG A 276 -9.22 -9.47 -2.69
N THR A 277 -9.79 -8.56 -3.45
CA THR A 277 -9.08 -7.45 -4.07
C THR A 277 -9.67 -6.12 -3.57
N ILE A 278 -9.16 -5.00 -4.07
CA ILE A 278 -9.75 -3.70 -3.73
C ILE A 278 -11.10 -3.50 -4.43
N TYR A 279 -11.40 -4.22 -5.51
CA TYR A 279 -12.64 -4.09 -6.28
C TYR A 279 -13.89 -4.37 -5.43
N GLU A 280 -13.79 -5.30 -4.48
CA GLU A 280 -14.87 -5.64 -3.55
C GLU A 280 -15.27 -4.45 -2.65
N ASP A 281 -14.42 -3.45 -2.49
CA ASP A 281 -14.71 -2.28 -1.67
C ASP A 281 -15.43 -1.15 -2.43
N TYR A 282 -15.50 -1.23 -3.76
CA TYR A 282 -16.05 -0.16 -4.62
C TYR A 282 -17.48 -0.43 -5.12
N ASN A 283 -18.05 -1.61 -4.86
CA ASN A 283 -19.40 -2.02 -5.32
C ASN A 283 -19.66 -1.69 -6.79
N PHE A 284 -18.67 -1.89 -7.66
CA PHE A 284 -18.91 -1.76 -9.08
C PHE A 284 -20.07 -2.67 -9.48
N ILE A 285 -20.99 -2.15 -10.28
CA ILE A 285 -22.10 -2.93 -10.82
C ILE A 285 -21.47 -4.06 -11.64
N GLN A 286 -21.69 -5.30 -11.23
CA GLN A 286 -21.23 -6.43 -12.02
C GLN A 286 -22.18 -6.62 -13.21
N PRO A 287 -21.66 -6.86 -14.44
CA PRO A 287 -22.51 -7.25 -15.55
C PRO A 287 -23.29 -8.52 -15.18
N THR A 288 -24.60 -8.48 -15.33
CA THR A 288 -25.50 -9.64 -15.28
C THR A 288 -25.28 -10.58 -16.44
#